data_AF-A0A3S9V9I8-F1
#
_entry.id   AF-A0A3S9V9I8-F1
#
_cell.length_a   1.000
_cell.length_b   1.000
_cell.length_c   1.000
_cell.angle_alpha   90.00
_cell.angle_beta   90.00
_cell.angle_gamma   90.00
#
_symmetry.space_group_name_H-M   'P 1'
#
loop_
_entity.id
_entity.type
_entity.pdbx_description
1 polymer ?
#
loop_
_entity_poly.entity_id
_entity_poly.type
_entity_poly.pdbx_seq_one_letter_code
_entity_poly.pdbx_strand_id
1 'polypeptide(L)'
;MSFSPHFDLIDRELIEAHIASGQPRYSVTLHLARGGFIRRWSNDRDEALAEHGAAIKSPDLGWAVTFDHLGLDSIAVDFPPDGKTAEQLRAECDAALDAMLDRWAAQSQH
;
A
#
# COMPACT_ATOMS: atom_id res chain seq x y z
N MET A 1 -26.64 7.29 10.67
CA MET A 1 -26.24 8.00 9.45
C MET A 1 -24.78 7.68 9.21
N SER A 2 -24.48 6.81 8.25
CA SER A 2 -23.10 6.43 7.93
C SER A 2 -22.55 7.42 6.91
N PHE A 3 -21.59 8.25 7.32
CA PHE A 3 -20.83 9.09 6.41
C PHE A 3 -19.78 8.20 5.74
N SER A 4 -20.10 7.66 4.56
CA SER A 4 -19.07 7.25 3.62
C SER A 4 -18.81 8.45 2.73
N PRO A 5 -17.65 9.14 2.82
CA PRO A 5 -17.29 10.10 1.81
C PRO A 5 -16.98 9.31 0.54
N HIS A 6 -17.95 9.22 -0.35
CA HIS A 6 -17.68 8.88 -1.73
C HIS A 6 -16.94 10.08 -2.33
N PHE A 7 -15.62 9.95 -2.52
CA PHE A 7 -14.87 10.78 -3.45
C PHE A 7 -15.27 10.35 -4.86
N ASP A 8 -16.53 10.61 -5.22
CA ASP A 8 -17.10 10.18 -6.50
C ASP A 8 -16.52 11.06 -7.62
N LEU A 9 -15.69 10.41 -8.45
CA LEU A 9 -15.23 10.84 -9.77
C LEU A 9 -14.29 12.04 -9.79
N ILE A 10 -12.99 11.73 -9.91
CA ILE A 10 -11.95 12.68 -10.31
C ILE A 10 -12.21 13.10 -11.75
N ASP A 11 -12.41 14.38 -12.00
CA ASP A 11 -12.65 14.87 -13.35
C ASP A 11 -11.40 14.76 -14.22
N ARG A 12 -11.61 14.70 -15.54
CA ARG A 12 -10.53 14.55 -16.53
C ARG A 12 -9.61 15.77 -16.59
N GLU A 13 -10.14 16.97 -16.38
CA GLU A 13 -9.36 18.22 -16.45
C GLU A 13 -8.37 18.30 -15.27
N LEU A 14 -8.76 17.85 -14.09
CA LEU A 14 -7.94 17.75 -12.89
C LEU A 14 -6.82 16.73 -13.08
N ILE A 15 -7.12 15.58 -13.69
CA ILE A 15 -6.11 14.57 -14.05
C ILE A 15 -5.09 15.18 -15.02
N GLU A 16 -5.55 15.84 -16.08
CA GLU A 16 -4.69 16.47 -17.09
C GLU A 16 -3.83 17.59 -16.47
N ALA A 17 -4.40 18.43 -15.60
CA ALA A 17 -3.69 19.49 -14.91
C ALA A 17 -2.63 18.96 -13.93
N HIS A 18 -2.95 17.91 -13.17
CA HIS A 18 -2.01 17.25 -12.26
C HIS A 18 -0.82 16.67 -13.02
N ILE A 19 -1.08 15.95 -14.12
CA ILE A 19 -0.03 15.39 -14.98
C ILE A 19 0.81 16.51 -15.62
N ALA A 20 0.17 17.58 -16.09
CA ALA A 20 0.86 18.74 -16.67
C ALA A 20 1.74 19.49 -15.65
N SER A 21 1.40 19.42 -14.36
CA SER A 21 2.24 19.97 -13.27
C SER A 21 3.52 19.17 -13.02
N GLY A 22 3.69 18.02 -13.68
CA GLY A 22 4.84 17.13 -13.51
C GLY A 22 4.74 16.24 -12.28
N GLN A 23 3.60 16.25 -11.57
CA GLN A 23 3.36 15.38 -10.43
C GLN A 23 2.80 14.04 -10.92
N PRO A 24 3.41 12.90 -10.52
CA PRO A 24 2.88 11.59 -10.88
C PRO A 24 1.55 11.33 -10.20
N ARG A 25 0.59 10.74 -10.92
CA ARG A 25 -0.71 10.36 -10.35
C ARG A 25 -0.64 9.10 -9.51
N TYR A 26 0.08 8.08 -9.96
CA TYR A 26 0.15 6.79 -9.29
C TYR A 26 1.55 6.54 -8.73
N SER A 27 1.61 5.86 -7.59
CA SER A 27 2.85 5.29 -7.08
C SER A 27 2.72 3.80 -6.84
N VAL A 28 3.71 3.04 -7.28
CA VAL A 28 3.89 1.63 -6.92
C VAL A 28 5.03 1.59 -5.91
N THR A 29 4.72 1.25 -4.65
CA THR A 29 5.72 1.10 -3.59
C THR A 29 5.90 -0.37 -3.26
N LEU A 30 7.13 -0.84 -3.38
CA LEU A 30 7.54 -2.22 -3.21
C LEU A 30 8.42 -2.31 -1.96
N HIS A 31 7.92 -2.92 -0.90
CA HIS A 31 8.65 -3.11 0.35
C HIS A 31 9.38 -4.44 0.33
N LEU A 32 10.71 -4.41 0.45
CA LEU A 32 11.54 -5.61 0.32
C LEU A 32 11.57 -6.39 1.64
N ALA A 33 11.62 -7.72 1.56
CA ALA A 33 11.61 -8.61 2.72
C ALA A 33 12.81 -8.38 3.66
N ARG A 34 13.95 -7.95 3.11
CA ARG A 34 15.18 -7.64 3.85
C ARG A 34 15.28 -6.18 4.31
N GLY A 35 14.20 -5.42 4.18
CA GLY A 35 14.13 -4.00 4.50
C GLY A 35 14.41 -3.09 3.31
N GLY A 36 13.99 -1.83 3.45
CA GLY A 36 14.00 -0.84 2.37
C GLY A 36 12.75 -0.93 1.47
N PHE A 37 12.65 0.02 0.55
CA PHE A 37 11.58 0.04 -0.45
C PHE A 37 12.07 0.58 -1.79
N ILE A 38 11.41 0.16 -2.85
CA ILE A 38 11.52 0.75 -4.18
C ILE A 38 10.20 1.47 -4.45
N ARG A 39 10.24 2.73 -4.86
CA ARG A 39 9.06 3.45 -5.31
C ARG A 39 9.21 3.80 -6.78
N ARG A 40 8.19 3.43 -7.56
CA ARG A 40 8.05 3.84 -8.96
C ARG A 40 6.80 4.68 -9.12
N TRP A 41 6.82 5.52 -10.15
CA TRP A 41 5.82 6.54 -10.39
C TRP A 41 5.29 6.38 -11.81
N SER A 42 3.98 6.52 -11.99
CA SER A 42 3.35 6.54 -13.32
C SER A 42 2.18 7.52 -13.35
N ASN A 43 1.85 7.98 -14.55
CA ASN A 43 0.62 8.72 -14.84
C ASN A 43 -0.48 7.84 -15.44
N ASP A 44 -0.14 6.61 -15.80
CA ASP A 44 -1.03 5.62 -16.39
C ASP A 44 -1.40 4.55 -15.36
N ARG A 45 -2.70 4.27 -15.25
CA ARG A 45 -3.22 3.32 -14.26
C ARG A 45 -2.81 1.89 -14.58
N ASP A 46 -2.90 1.54 -15.86
CA ASP A 46 -2.68 0.17 -16.32
C ASP A 46 -1.18 -0.16 -16.28
N GLU A 47 -0.31 0.82 -16.56
CA GLU A 47 1.14 0.71 -16.33
C GLU A 47 1.45 0.45 -14.85
N ALA A 48 0.88 1.24 -13.93
CA ALA A 48 1.10 1.08 -12.50
C ALA A 48 0.60 -0.29 -11.98
N LEU A 49 -0.54 -0.78 -12.48
CA LEU A 49 -1.08 -2.10 -12.11
C LEU A 49 -0.28 -3.25 -12.72
N ALA A 50 0.19 -3.11 -13.96
CA ALA A 50 1.06 -4.10 -14.60
C ALA A 50 2.39 -4.23 -13.85
N GLU A 51 2.96 -3.10 -13.43
CA GLU A 51 4.18 -3.07 -12.64
C GLU A 51 4.00 -3.74 -11.28
N HIS A 52 2.88 -3.44 -10.59
CA HIS A 52 2.49 -4.11 -9.36
C HIS A 52 2.42 -5.63 -9.55
N GLY A 53 1.67 -6.08 -10.57
CA GLY A 53 1.48 -7.50 -10.88
C GLY A 53 2.78 -8.23 -11.24
N ALA A 54 3.77 -7.53 -11.79
CA ALA A 54 5.10 -8.07 -12.03
C ALA A 54 5.91 -8.15 -10.72
N ALA A 55 5.83 -7.13 -9.87
CA ALA A 55 6.59 -7.06 -8.62
C ALA A 55 6.17 -8.13 -7.62
N ILE A 56 4.88 -8.44 -7.51
CA ILE A 56 4.35 -9.46 -6.57
C ILE A 56 4.82 -10.89 -6.87
N LYS A 57 5.51 -11.10 -8.00
CA LYS A 57 6.14 -12.38 -8.35
C LYS A 57 7.59 -12.46 -7.87
N SER A 58 8.13 -11.39 -7.31
CA SER A 58 9.52 -11.31 -6.84
C SER A 58 9.67 -12.00 -5.48
N PRO A 59 10.63 -12.93 -5.32
CA PRO A 59 10.87 -13.61 -4.05
C PRO A 59 11.48 -12.70 -2.97
N ASP A 60 12.03 -11.54 -3.35
CA ASP A 60 12.62 -10.58 -2.41
C ASP A 60 11.60 -9.55 -1.89
N LEU A 61 10.33 -9.65 -2.29
CA LEU A 61 9.29 -8.70 -1.96
C LEU A 61 8.53 -9.14 -0.70
N GLY A 62 8.43 -8.27 0.29
CA GLY A 62 7.61 -8.49 1.48
C GLY A 62 6.14 -8.07 1.26
N TRP A 63 5.92 -6.89 0.70
CA TRP A 63 4.59 -6.41 0.30
C TRP A 63 4.67 -5.29 -0.74
N ALA A 64 3.58 -5.07 -1.47
CA ALA A 64 3.45 -4.01 -2.45
C ALA A 64 2.14 -3.25 -2.27
N VAL A 65 2.17 -1.96 -2.59
CA VAL A 65 1.00 -1.09 -2.65
C VAL A 65 1.07 -0.19 -3.87
N THR A 66 -0.05 -0.09 -4.58
CA THR A 66 -0.27 0.93 -5.61
C THR A 66 -1.30 1.93 -5.12
N PHE A 67 -0.95 3.20 -5.14
CA PHE A 67 -1.76 4.30 -4.62
C PHE A 67 -2.07 5.32 -5.72
N ASP A 68 -3.32 5.78 -5.80
CA ASP A 68 -3.74 6.92 -6.61
C ASP A 68 -3.71 8.20 -5.76
N HIS A 69 -2.81 9.11 -6.10
CA HIS A 69 -2.59 10.36 -5.36
C HIS A 69 -3.68 11.40 -5.59
N LEU A 70 -4.50 11.25 -6.62
CA LEU A 70 -5.67 12.10 -6.86
C LEU A 70 -6.92 11.47 -6.21
N GLY A 71 -7.08 10.15 -6.32
CA GLY A 71 -8.20 9.41 -5.73
C GLY A 71 -8.09 9.24 -4.22
N LEU A 72 -6.87 9.43 -3.69
CA LEU A 72 -6.50 9.22 -2.30
C LEU A 72 -6.83 7.81 -1.81
N ASP A 73 -6.72 6.82 -2.69
CA ASP A 73 -7.06 5.43 -2.46
C ASP A 73 -5.95 4.47 -2.91
N SER A 74 -5.87 3.33 -2.22
CA SER A 74 -5.03 2.21 -2.63
C SER A 74 -5.78 1.36 -3.66
N ILE A 75 -5.31 1.35 -4.90
CA ILE A 75 -5.95 0.61 -5.99
C ILE A 75 -5.46 -0.84 -6.12
N ALA A 76 -4.35 -1.19 -5.47
CA ALA A 76 -3.86 -2.55 -5.31
C ALA A 76 -2.99 -2.64 -4.05
N VAL A 77 -3.18 -3.70 -3.24
CA VAL A 77 -2.33 -4.01 -2.09
C VAL A 77 -2.17 -5.51 -2.04
N ASP A 78 -0.92 -5.97 -2.12
CA ASP A 78 -0.61 -7.39 -2.12
C ASP A 78 0.51 -7.67 -1.13
N PHE A 79 0.39 -8.80 -0.46
CA PHE A 79 1.41 -9.37 0.40
C PHE A 79 1.86 -10.65 -0.29
N PRO A 80 2.85 -10.58 -1.19
CA PRO A 80 3.38 -11.73 -1.89
C PRO A 80 3.70 -12.81 -0.86
N PRO A 81 3.06 -13.97 -0.97
CA PRO A 81 3.28 -15.01 0.01
C PRO A 81 4.62 -15.67 -0.31
N ASP A 82 5.59 -15.55 0.60
CA ASP A 82 6.45 -16.67 0.94
C ASP A 82 5.61 -17.79 1.62
N GLY A 83 4.51 -18.22 0.98
CA GLY A 83 3.63 -19.29 1.43
C GLY A 83 2.59 -18.95 2.52
N LYS A 84 2.36 -17.67 2.87
CA LYS A 84 1.42 -17.30 3.94
C LYS A 84 0.07 -16.79 3.45
N THR A 85 -1.04 -17.29 4.02
CA THR A 85 -2.40 -16.82 3.75
C THR A 85 -2.68 -15.49 4.46
N ALA A 86 -3.74 -14.78 4.05
CA ALA A 86 -4.20 -13.56 4.71
C ALA A 86 -4.48 -13.78 6.21
N GLU A 87 -4.97 -14.96 6.60
CA GLU A 87 -5.16 -15.33 8.01
C GLU A 87 -3.84 -15.43 8.78
N GLN A 88 -2.77 -15.95 8.14
CA GLN A 88 -1.45 -16.05 8.78
C GLN A 88 -0.83 -14.67 8.99
N LEU A 89 -0.98 -13.77 8.02
CA LEU A 89 -0.58 -12.36 8.18
C LEU A 89 -1.35 -11.68 9.31
N ARG A 90 -2.68 -11.86 9.36
CA ARG A 90 -3.51 -11.31 10.43
C ARG A 90 -3.08 -11.81 11.81
N ALA A 91 -2.84 -13.12 11.94
CA ALA A 91 -2.39 -13.72 13.19
C ALA A 91 -1.03 -13.18 13.64
N GLU A 92 -0.10 -12.92 12.71
CA GLU A 92 1.19 -12.31 13.01
C GLU A 92 1.05 -10.84 13.45
N CYS A 93 0.15 -10.08 12.82
CA CYS A 93 -0.17 -8.72 13.26
C CYS A 93 -0.76 -8.70 14.67
N ASP A 94 -1.73 -9.57 14.95
CA ASP A 94 -2.37 -9.67 16.27
C ASP A 94 -1.34 -10.03 17.35
N ALA A 95 -0.48 -11.03 17.09
CA ALA A 95 0.58 -11.42 18.02
C ALA A 95 1.62 -10.30 18.27
N ALA A 96 1.96 -9.52 17.24
CA ALA A 96 2.88 -8.38 17.38
C ALA A 96 2.26 -7.25 18.20
N LEU A 97 0.96 -7.00 18.05
CA LEU A 97 0.20 -6.02 18.83
C LEU A 97 0.12 -6.42 20.29
N ASP A 98 -0.21 -7.68 20.59
CA ASP A 98 -0.26 -8.19 21.96
C ASP A 98 1.11 -8.04 22.65
N ALA A 99 2.19 -8.42 21.98
CA ALA A 99 3.54 -8.26 22.52
C ALA A 99 3.92 -6.79 22.75
N MET A 100 3.41 -5.85 21.94
CA MET A 100 3.62 -4.41 22.15
C MET A 100 2.85 -3.91 23.38
N LEU A 101 1.60 -4.34 23.53
CA LEU A 101 0.74 -3.99 24.67
C LEU A 101 1.30 -4.53 25.98
N ASP A 102 1.81 -5.76 26.00
CA ASP A 102 2.46 -6.35 27.18
C ASP A 102 3.71 -5.56 27.59
N ARG A 103 4.56 -5.16 26.62
CA ARG A 103 5.72 -4.31 26.89
C ARG A 103 5.31 -2.95 27.45
N TRP A 104 4.25 -2.35 26.91
CA TRP A 104 3.75 -1.07 27.38
C TRP A 104 3.15 -1.16 28.79
N ALA A 105 2.37 -2.21 29.08
CA ALA A 105 1.84 -2.47 30.41
C ALA A 105 2.96 -2.67 31.44
N ALA A 106 4.00 -3.44 31.08
CA ALA A 106 5.17 -3.64 31.92
C ALA A 106 5.97 -2.35 32.17
N GLN A 107 6.06 -1.46 31.17
CA GLN A 107 6.70 -0.14 31.32
C GLN A 107 5.86 0.85 32.12
N SER A 108 4.53 0.72 32.10
CA SER A 108 3.61 1.63 32.80
C SER A 108 3.44 1.30 34.29
N GLN A 109 4.05 0.20 34.76
CA GLN A 109 4.07 -0.23 36.16
C GLN A 109 5.36 0.15 36.91
N HIS A 110 6.27 0.87 36.25
CA HIS A 110 7.49 1.45 36.82
C HIS A 110 7.41 2.98 36.82
#